data_AF-A0A524I917-F1
#
_entry.id   AF-A0A524I917-F1
#
_cell.length_a   1.000
_cell.length_b   1.000
_cell.length_c   1.000
_cell.angle_alpha   90.00
_cell.angle_beta   90.00
_cell.angle_gamma   90.00
#
_symmetry.space_group_name_H-M   'P 1'
#
loop_
_entity.id
_entity.type
_entity.pdbx_description
1 polymer ?
#
loop_
_entity_poly.entity_id
_entity_poly.type
_entity_poly.pdbx_seq_one_letter_code
_entity_poly.pdbx_strand_id
1 'polypeptide(L)' 'MTITSSAFTEGSMIPSKYTCDGADISPALAWEGAPAGTKSFTLIADDPDAPGGTWVHWVIYGIPAAAKGLPEG' A
#
# COMPACT_ATOMS: atom_id res chain seq x y z
N MET A 1 -14.99 1.54 -2.40
CA MET A 1 -13.59 1.12 -2.57
C MET A 1 -12.98 0.97 -1.19
N THR A 2 -12.34 -0.16 -0.93
CA THR A 2 -11.60 -0.44 0.30
C THR A 2 -10.23 -1.02 -0.06
N ILE A 3 -9.25 -0.82 0.80
CA ILE A 3 -7.92 -1.43 0.72
C ILE A 3 -7.61 -2.08 2.08
N THR A 4 -7.05 -3.28 2.06
CA THR A 4 -6.70 -4.05 3.25
C THR A 4 -5.33 -4.71 3.08
N SER A 5 -4.72 -5.12 4.18
CA SER A 5 -3.55 -6.01 4.18
C SER A 5 -3.88 -7.25 5.02
N SER A 6 -3.34 -8.40 4.61
CA SER A 6 -3.36 -9.59 5.47
C SER A 6 -2.34 -9.51 6.62
N ALA A 7 -1.45 -8.51 6.59
CA ALA A 7 -0.34 -8.40 7.54
C ALA A 7 -0.65 -7.53 8.76
N PHE A 8 -1.54 -6.54 8.62
CA PHE A 8 -1.92 -5.61 9.68
C PHE A 8 -3.28 -4.99 9.38
N THR A 9 -3.94 -4.46 10.40
CA THR A 9 -5.18 -3.69 10.27
C THR A 9 -4.89 -2.20 10.33
N GLU A 10 -5.84 -1.38 9.86
CA GLU A 10 -5.77 0.08 9.99
C GLU A 10 -5.47 0.51 11.43
N GLY A 11 -4.52 1.45 11.60
CA GLY A 11 -4.10 1.99 12.89
C GLY A 11 -3.26 1.06 13.77
N SER A 12 -3.01 -0.18 13.34
CA SER A 12 -2.13 -1.10 14.06
C SER A 12 -0.67 -0.98 13.62
N MET A 13 0.24 -1.56 14.41
CA MET A 13 1.67 -1.58 14.08
C MET A 13 1.93 -2.40 12.81
N ILE A 14 2.70 -1.83 11.90
CA ILE A 14 3.24 -2.56 10.75
C ILE A 14 4.30 -3.57 11.25
N PRO A 15 4.23 -4.86 10.89
CA PRO A 15 5.23 -5.85 11.31
C PRO A 15 6.65 -5.47 10.87
N SER A 16 7.64 -5.75 11.72
CA SER A 16 9.06 -5.41 11.46
C SER A 16 9.60 -5.94 10.13
N LYS A 17 9.02 -7.03 9.62
CA LYS A 17 9.34 -7.58 8.29
C LYS A 17 9.28 -6.53 7.17
N TYR A 18 8.36 -5.57 7.25
CA TYR A 18 8.13 -4.52 6.24
C TYR A 18 8.78 -3.18 6.62
N THR A 19 9.65 -3.17 7.62
CA THR A 19 10.41 -1.99 8.05
C THR A 19 11.89 -2.20 7.77
N CYS A 20 12.68 -1.13 7.97
CA CYS A 20 14.14 -1.18 7.89
C CYS A 20 14.81 -2.06 8.96
N ASP A 21 14.08 -2.45 10.01
CA ASP A 21 14.55 -3.41 11.02
C ASP A 21 14.40 -4.87 10.55
N GLY A 22 13.72 -5.12 9.44
CA GLY A 22 13.46 -6.44 8.89
C GLY A 22 13.93 -6.59 7.45
N ALA A 23 13.06 -7.12 6.59
CA ALA A 23 13.41 -7.42 5.21
C ALA A 23 13.24 -6.23 4.26
N ASP A 24 12.62 -5.14 4.73
CA ASP A 24 12.34 -3.93 3.94
C ASP A 24 11.60 -4.23 2.62
N ILE A 25 10.67 -5.18 2.66
CA ILE A 25 9.81 -5.56 1.53
C ILE A 25 8.42 -4.94 1.67
N SER A 26 7.69 -4.84 0.56
CA SER A 26 6.33 -4.30 0.59
C SER A 26 5.31 -5.29 1.19
N PRO A 27 4.31 -4.81 1.96
CA PRO A 27 3.25 -5.68 2.46
C PRO A 27 2.28 -6.06 1.34
N ALA A 28 1.67 -7.25 1.46
CA ALA A 28 0.56 -7.62 0.59
C ALA A 28 -0.62 -6.66 0.80
N LEU A 29 -1.16 -6.12 -0.29
CA LEU A 29 -2.32 -5.23 -0.30
C LEU A 29 -3.41 -5.86 -1.17
N ALA A 30 -4.65 -5.78 -0.73
CA ALA A 30 -5.83 -6.19 -1.49
C ALA A 30 -6.83 -5.04 -1.53
N TRP A 31 -7.58 -4.92 -2.62
CA TRP A 31 -8.62 -3.91 -2.74
C TRP A 31 -9.85 -4.43 -3.48
N GLU A 32 -10.99 -3.84 -3.14
CA GLU A 32 -12.28 -4.20 -3.71
C GLU A 32 -13.21 -2.97 -3.82
N GLY A 33 -14.33 -3.15 -4.51
CA GLY A 33 -15.33 -2.09 -4.68
C GLY A 33 -14.83 -0.89 -5.50
N ALA A 34 -14.01 -1.15 -6.53
CA ALA A 34 -13.60 -0.16 -7.51
C ALA A 34 -14.82 0.35 -8.32
N PRO A 35 -14.95 1.67 -8.57
CA PRO A 35 -16.06 2.21 -9.34
C PRO A 35 -16.16 1.64 -10.75
N ALA A 36 -17.37 1.57 -11.30
CA ALA A 36 -17.56 1.18 -12.68
C ALA A 36 -16.77 2.10 -13.63
N GLY A 37 -16.07 1.52 -14.60
CA GLY A 37 -15.27 2.27 -15.56
C GLY A 37 -13.84 2.60 -15.13
N THR A 38 -13.37 2.16 -13.94
CA THR A 38 -11.94 2.25 -13.56
C THR A 38 -11.04 1.76 -14.69
N LYS A 39 -10.00 2.55 -15.02
CA LYS A 39 -9.03 2.25 -16.09
C LYS A 39 -7.69 1.77 -15.54
N SER A 40 -7.31 2.30 -14.39
CA SER A 40 -6.10 1.93 -13.67
C SER A 40 -6.19 2.34 -12.21
N PHE A 41 -5.31 1.81 -11.38
CA PHE A 41 -5.07 2.26 -10.01
C PHE A 41 -3.70 2.93 -9.88
N THR A 42 -3.59 3.72 -8.82
CA THR A 42 -2.34 4.30 -8.32
C THR A 42 -2.27 4.03 -6.82
N LEU A 43 -1.09 3.69 -6.32
CA LEU A 43 -0.79 3.53 -4.89
C LEU A 43 0.23 4.59 -4.49
N ILE A 44 -0.06 5.28 -3.38
CA ILE A 44 0.88 6.17 -2.70
C ILE A 44 0.94 5.68 -1.25
N ALA A 45 2.15 5.45 -0.76
CA ALA A 45 2.42 5.22 0.65
C ALA A 45 3.31 6.36 1.14
N ASP A 46 2.80 7.20 2.02
CA ASP A 46 3.49 8.36 2.57
C ASP A 46 3.42 8.40 4.10
N ASP A 47 4.44 9.02 4.69
CA ASP A 47 4.57 9.29 6.11
C ASP A 47 4.54 10.82 6.31
N PRO A 48 3.40 11.39 6.75
CA PRO A 48 3.29 12.81 7.05
C PRO A 48 4.03 13.22 8.33
N ASP A 49 4.44 12.27 9.18
CA ASP A 49 5.09 12.51 10.47
C ASP A 49 6.63 12.49 10.38
N ALA A 50 7.18 12.23 9.19
CA ALA A 50 8.63 12.23 8.98
C ALA A 50 9.26 13.59 9.39
N PRO A 51 10.49 13.61 9.95
CA PRO A 51 11.09 14.81 10.55
C PRO A 51 11.23 16.04 9.63
N GLY A 52 11.15 15.85 8.30
CA GLY A 52 11.24 16.90 7.28
C GLY A 52 9.90 17.29 6.65
N GLY A 53 8.77 16.85 7.20
CA GLY A 53 7.46 16.85 6.54
C GLY A 53 7.23 15.58 5.74
N THR A 54 6.16 15.54 4.96
CA THR A 54 5.69 14.31 4.29
C THR A 54 6.77 13.63 3.46
N TRP A 55 7.04 12.36 3.77
CA TRP A 55 7.95 11.49 3.04
C TRP A 55 7.18 10.43 2.27
N VAL A 56 7.39 10.33 0.96
CA VAL A 56 6.73 9.30 0.14
C VAL A 56 7.61 8.05 0.08
N HIS A 57 7.17 6.97 0.72
CA HIS A 57 7.84 5.66 0.73
C HIS A 57 7.66 4.91 -0.58
N TRP A 58 6.46 4.99 -1.20
CA TRP A 58 6.17 4.25 -2.42
C TRP A 58 5.21 4.97 -3.35
N VAL A 59 5.48 4.89 -4.65
CA VAL A 59 4.59 5.36 -5.73
C VAL A 59 4.53 4.30 -6.82
N ILE A 60 3.34 3.79 -7.08
CA ILE A 60 3.07 2.88 -8.19
C ILE A 60 1.88 3.42 -8.97
N TYR A 61 1.99 3.52 -10.29
CA TYR A 61 0.92 4.01 -11.16
C TYR A 61 0.75 3.10 -12.37
N GLY A 62 -0.41 3.20 -13.02
CA GLY A 62 -0.74 2.37 -14.18
C GLY A 62 -1.08 0.92 -13.83
N ILE A 63 -1.41 0.64 -12.56
CA ILE A 63 -1.84 -0.69 -12.13
C ILE A 63 -3.13 -1.05 -12.89
N PRO A 64 -3.22 -2.20 -13.57
CA PRO A 64 -4.37 -2.53 -14.41
C PRO A 64 -5.70 -2.51 -13.63
N ALA A 65 -6.79 -2.06 -14.26
CA ALA A 65 -8.13 -2.05 -13.65
C ALA A 65 -8.62 -3.42 -13.15
N ALA A 66 -8.09 -4.51 -13.73
CA ALA A 66 -8.41 -5.87 -13.34
C ALA A 66 -7.69 -6.33 -12.06
N ALA A 67 -6.60 -5.65 -11.67
CA ALA A 67 -5.85 -5.99 -10.47
C ALA A 67 -6.72 -5.84 -9.22
N LYS A 68 -6.53 -6.75 -8.27
CA LYS A 68 -7.25 -6.81 -6.99
C LYS A 68 -6.35 -6.59 -5.78
N GLY A 69 -5.09 -6.25 -6.03
CA GLY A 69 -4.08 -6.20 -4.99
C GLY A 69 -2.67 -6.15 -5.57
N LEU A 70 -1.71 -6.03 -4.65
CA LEU A 70 -0.29 -6.28 -4.86
C LEU A 70 0.13 -7.40 -3.91
N PRO A 71 0.87 -8.42 -4.38
CA PRO A 71 1.47 -9.39 -3.48
C PRO A 71 2.53 -8.71 -2.61
N GLU A 72 2.95 -9.40 -1.54
CA GLU A 72 4.17 -9.05 -0.82
C GLU A 72 5.38 -9.15 -1.77
N GLY A 73 6.33 -8.22 -1.62
CA GLY A 73 7.57 -8.17 -2.41
C GLY A 73 7.63 -6.93 -3.28
#